data_AF-A0A5T8J7P1-F1
#
_entry.id   AF-A0A5T8J7P1-F1
#
_cell.length_a   1.000
_cell.length_b   1.000
_cell.length_c   1.000
_cell.angle_alpha   90.00
_cell.angle_beta   90.00
_cell.angle_gamma   90.00
#
_symmetry.space_group_name_H-M   'P 1'
#
loop_
_entity.id
_entity.type
_entity.pdbx_description
1 polymer ?
#
loop_
_entity_poly.entity_id
_entity_poly.type
_entity_poly.pdbx_seq_one_letter_code
_entity_poly.pdbx_strand_id
1 'polypeptide(L)'
;MTDFHAFNEWLWSCDPRFAVKVQDWHAQWRAMLAHHNRRLPEDKTAFTIDGRYRVVVVDEGFALYNLMERSGNEGPMAIYQTP
;
A
#
# COMPACT_ATOMS: atom_id res chain seq x y z
N MET A 1 14.86 6.95 4.98
CA MET A 1 13.65 6.25 5.48
C MET A 1 13.26 6.87 6.82
N THR A 2 12.57 8.00 6.76
CA THR A 2 12.03 8.72 7.93
C THR A 2 10.53 8.73 7.68
N ASP A 3 9.80 7.78 8.25
CA ASP A 3 8.43 7.53 7.77
C ASP A 3 7.41 7.47 8.93
N PHE A 4 7.05 6.30 9.45
CA PHE A 4 5.98 6.26 10.46
C PHE A 4 6.44 6.54 11.92
N HIS A 5 7.56 5.95 12.34
CA HIS A 5 7.96 5.96 13.76
C HIS A 5 8.35 7.35 14.27
N ALA A 6 9.08 8.14 13.47
CA ALA A 6 9.46 9.49 13.83
C ALA A 6 8.23 10.42 13.97
N PHE A 7 7.24 10.26 13.08
CA PHE A 7 5.97 10.97 13.18
C PHE A 7 5.18 10.57 14.43
N ASN A 8 5.10 9.26 14.72
CA ASN A 8 4.36 8.78 15.89
C ASN A 8 5.00 9.23 17.22
N GLU A 9 6.33 9.23 17.31
CA GLU A 9 7.08 9.78 18.46
C GLU A 9 6.84 11.28 18.66
N TRP A 10 6.86 12.07 17.58
CA TRP A 10 6.45 13.47 17.66
C TRP A 10 5.00 13.61 18.13
N LEU A 11 4.09 12.76 17.66
CA LEU A 11 2.69 12.80 18.04
C LEU A 11 2.47 12.46 19.53
N TRP A 12 3.25 11.53 20.08
CA TRP A 12 3.29 11.23 21.52
C TRP A 12 3.66 12.45 22.35
N SER A 13 4.57 13.30 21.86
CA SER A 13 4.98 14.54 22.52
C SER A 13 3.90 15.64 22.51
N CYS A 14 2.96 15.57 21.56
CA CYS A 14 1.94 16.61 21.33
C CYS A 14 0.57 16.22 21.93
N ASP A 15 0.04 15.05 21.56
CA ASP A 15 -1.19 14.49 22.15
C ASP A 15 -1.15 12.94 22.13
N PRO A 16 -0.92 12.31 23.30
CA PRO A 16 -0.87 10.86 23.44
C PRO A 16 -2.12 10.12 22.95
N ARG A 17 -3.30 10.75 22.99
CA ARG A 17 -4.55 10.08 22.57
C ARG A 17 -4.61 9.91 21.06
N PHE A 18 -4.02 10.84 20.30
CA PHE A 18 -3.91 10.72 18.85
C PHE A 18 -2.82 9.72 18.47
N ALA A 19 -1.71 9.70 19.21
CA ALA A 19 -0.64 8.71 18.99
C ALA A 19 -1.13 7.26 19.13
N VAL A 20 -1.91 6.96 20.17
CA VAL A 20 -2.54 5.63 20.34
C VAL A 20 -3.41 5.26 19.14
N LYS A 21 -4.29 6.16 18.70
CA LYS A 21 -5.18 5.90 17.55
C LYS A 21 -4.41 5.66 16.26
N VAL A 22 -3.39 6.48 16.00
CA VAL A 22 -2.55 6.36 14.80
C VAL A 22 -1.78 5.03 14.82
N GLN A 23 -1.26 4.64 15.98
CA GLN A 23 -0.59 3.36 16.15
C GLN A 23 -1.53 2.16 15.94
N ASP A 24 -2.76 2.23 16.45
CA ASP A 24 -3.78 1.20 16.23
C ASP A 24 -4.15 1.07 14.75
N TRP A 25 -4.36 2.18 14.05
CA TRP A 25 -4.65 2.17 12.62
C TRP A 25 -3.48 1.60 11.80
N HIS A 26 -2.25 1.97 12.13
CA HIS A 26 -1.08 1.41 11.48
C HIS A 26 -0.95 -0.10 11.71
N ALA A 27 -1.24 -0.58 12.93
CA ALA A 27 -1.26 -2.00 13.23
C ALA A 27 -2.34 -2.75 12.44
N GLN A 28 -3.56 -2.20 12.35
CA GLN A 28 -4.65 -2.77 11.55
C GLN A 28 -4.29 -2.84 10.07
N TRP A 29 -3.71 -1.78 9.52
CA TRP A 29 -3.24 -1.76 8.13
C TRP A 29 -2.18 -2.84 7.88
N ARG A 30 -1.18 -2.97 8.75
CA ARG A 30 -0.17 -4.05 8.64
C ARG A 30 -0.77 -5.44 8.71
N ALA A 31 -1.76 -5.66 9.58
CA ALA A 31 -2.45 -6.94 9.68
C ALA A 31 -3.24 -7.26 8.40
N MET A 32 -3.94 -6.27 7.84
CA MET A 32 -4.66 -6.42 6.58
C MET A 32 -3.72 -6.69 5.41
N LEU A 33 -2.58 -6.00 5.34
CA LEU A 33 -1.56 -6.24 4.32
C LEU A 33 -0.95 -7.64 4.41
N ALA A 34 -0.60 -8.09 5.63
CA ALA A 34 -0.08 -9.44 5.84
C ALA A 34 -1.11 -10.52 5.45
N HIS A 35 -2.38 -10.28 5.77
CA HIS A 35 -3.48 -11.16 5.38
C HIS A 35 -3.71 -11.22 3.87
N HIS A 36 -3.64 -10.06 3.22
CA HIS A 36 -3.71 -9.97 1.76
C HIS A 36 -2.54 -10.72 1.11
N ASN A 37 -1.32 -10.52 1.60
CA ASN A 37 -0.13 -11.19 1.09
C ASN A 37 -0.16 -12.72 1.26
N ARG A 38 -0.76 -13.22 2.34
CA ARG A 38 -0.99 -14.66 2.53
C ARG A 38 -2.08 -15.24 1.62
N ARG A 39 -3.00 -14.41 1.14
CA ARG A 39 -4.14 -14.81 0.30
C ARG A 39 -3.94 -14.52 -1.18
N LEU A 40 -2.85 -13.84 -1.56
CA LEU A 40 -2.45 -13.70 -2.94
C LEU A 40 -2.25 -15.11 -3.50
N PRO A 41 -3.11 -15.59 -4.41
CA PRO A 41 -2.85 -16.84 -5.11
C PRO A 41 -1.54 -16.65 -5.87
N GLU A 42 -0.63 -17.63 -5.80
CA GLU A 42 0.64 -17.64 -6.54
C GLU A 42 0.43 -17.41 -8.05
N ASP A 43 -0.79 -17.64 -8.55
CA ASP A 43 -1.21 -17.52 -9.94
C ASP A 43 -1.83 -16.16 -10.32
N LYS A 44 -2.03 -15.24 -9.36
CA LYS A 44 -2.54 -13.88 -9.67
C LYS A 44 -1.39 -12.90 -9.72
N THR A 45 -0.76 -12.86 -10.89
CA THR A 45 0.13 -11.77 -11.30
C THR A 45 -0.58 -10.42 -11.35
N ALA A 46 -1.91 -10.34 -11.20
CA ALA A 46 -2.63 -9.09 -11.05
C ALA A 46 -3.94 -9.18 -10.25
N PHE A 47 -4.32 -8.09 -9.59
CA PHE A 47 -5.64 -7.90 -8.99
C PHE A 47 -6.20 -6.49 -9.30
N THR A 48 -7.52 -6.33 -9.21
CA THR A 48 -8.21 -5.06 -9.52
C THR A 48 -8.81 -4.46 -8.25
N ILE A 49 -8.61 -3.17 -8.05
CA ILE A 49 -9.14 -2.38 -6.94
C ILE A 49 -10.26 -1.48 -7.50
N ASP A 50 -11.45 -1.57 -6.89
CA ASP A 50 -12.65 -0.77 -7.20
C ASP A 50 -13.07 -0.73 -8.67
N GLY A 51 -12.64 -1.71 -9.48
CA GLY A 51 -12.86 -1.74 -10.93
C GLY A 51 -12.13 -0.63 -11.72
N ARG A 52 -11.32 0.19 -11.05
CA ARG A 52 -10.66 1.37 -11.64
C ARG A 52 -9.15 1.25 -11.72
N TYR A 53 -8.55 0.46 -10.85
CA TYR A 53 -7.10 0.30 -10.79
C TYR A 53 -6.73 -1.16 -10.89
N ARG A 54 -5.68 -1.47 -11.65
CA ARG A 54 -5.08 -2.80 -11.69
C ARG A 54 -3.69 -2.76 -11.06
N VAL A 55 -3.45 -3.65 -10.11
CA VAL A 55 -2.13 -3.88 -9.53
C VAL A 55 -1.58 -5.15 -10.15
N VAL A 56 -0.36 -5.09 -10.69
CA VAL A 56 0.37 -6.21 -11.28
C VAL A 56 1.60 -6.49 -10.42
N VAL A 57 1.83 -7.75 -10.08
CA VAL A 57 3.06 -8.20 -9.42
C VAL A 57 4.17 -8.21 -10.48
N VAL A 58 5.26 -7.50 -10.20
CA VAL A 58 6.49 -7.45 -11.02
C VAL A 58 7.64 -7.99 -10.19
N ASP A 59 8.77 -8.33 -10.83
CA ASP A 59 9.88 -9.09 -10.23
C ASP A 59 10.28 -8.63 -8.81
N GLU A 60 10.31 -7.32 -8.54
CA GLU A 60 10.70 -6.75 -7.23
C GLU A 60 9.61 -5.90 -6.56
N GLY A 61 8.34 -6.08 -6.92
CA GLY A 61 7.26 -5.35 -6.27
C GLY A 61 5.94 -5.29 -7.04
N PHE A 62 5.33 -4.10 -7.07
CA PHE A 62 3.99 -3.90 -7.61
C PHE A 62 3.92 -2.72 -8.58
N ALA A 63 3.31 -2.95 -9.74
CA ALA A 63 2.99 -1.92 -10.73
C ALA A 63 1.50 -1.58 -10.69
N LEU A 64 1.15 -0.30 -10.57
CA LEU A 64 -0.21 0.21 -10.52
C LEU A 64 -0.62 0.81 -11.86
N TYR A 65 -1.76 0.41 -12.41
CA TYR A 65 -2.30 0.89 -13.69
C TYR A 65 -3.66 1.54 -13.49
N ASN A 66 -3.90 2.66 -14.19
CA ASN A 66 -5.23 3.27 -14.30
C ASN A 66 -6.03 2.58 -15.40
N LEU A 67 -7.20 2.03 -15.08
CA LEU A 67 -8.11 1.48 -16.10
C LEU A 67 -9.04 2.54 -16.69
N MET A 68 -9.07 3.74 -16.11
CA MET A 68 -9.94 4.84 -16.52
C MET A 68 -9.28 5.81 -17.51
N GLU A 69 -7.96 5.74 -17.69
CA GLU A 69 -7.28 6.57 -18.68
C GLU A 69 -7.52 6.04 -20.10
N ARG A 70 -8.15 6.88 -20.92
CA ARG A 70 -8.57 6.53 -22.29
C ARG A 70 -7.48 6.73 -23.36
N SER A 71 -6.26 7.09 -23.00
CA SER A 71 -5.27 7.56 -23.98
C SER A 71 -3.86 7.03 -23.71
N GLY A 72 -3.45 6.03 -24.49
CA GLY A 72 -2.08 5.86 -25.02
C GLY A 72 -0.92 5.64 -24.06
N ASN A 73 -1.14 5.68 -22.75
CA ASN A 73 -0.10 5.44 -21.76
C ASN A 73 -0.21 3.98 -21.32
N GLU A 74 0.50 3.09 -22.01
CA GLU A 74 0.55 1.65 -21.69
C GLU A 74 1.38 1.36 -20.42
N GLY A 75 2.00 2.38 -19.83
CA GLY A 75 2.85 2.28 -18.66
C GLY A 75 2.09 2.31 -17.33
N PRO A 76 2.71 1.79 -16.24
CA PRO A 76 2.16 1.90 -14.91
C PRO A 76 2.18 3.36 -14.42
N MET A 77 1.12 3.77 -13.72
CA MET A 77 1.07 5.04 -12.99
C MET A 77 2.13 5.14 -11.89
N ALA A 78 2.45 4.01 -11.27
CA ALA A 78 3.43 3.91 -10.18
C ALA A 78 4.01 2.50 -10.10
N ILE A 79 5.28 2.40 -9.69
CA ILE A 79 5.94 1.14 -9.36
C ILE A 79 6.42 1.24 -7.92
N TYR A 80 5.99 0.30 -7.08
CA TYR A 80 6.39 0.18 -5.69
C TYR A 80 7.34 -1.00 -5.57
N GLN A 81 8.63 -0.72 -5.40
CA GLN A 81 9.64 -1.73 -5.16
C GLN A 81 9.79 -1.96 -3.67
N THR A 82 9.97 -3.22 -3.28
CA THR A 82 10.38 -3.59 -1.92
C THR A 82 11.90 -3.77 -1.93
N PRO A 83 12.66 -3.04 -1.10
CA PRO A 83 14.12 -3.16 -1.05
C PRO A 83 14.60 -4.51 -0.49
#